data_AF-H8IR17-F1
#
_entry.id   AF-H8IR17-F1
#
_cell.length_a   1.000
_cell.length_b   1.000
_cell.length_c   1.000
_cell.angle_alpha   90.00
_cell.angle_beta   90.00
_cell.angle_gamma   90.00
#
_symmetry.space_group_name_H-M   'P 1'
#
loop_
_entity.id
_entity.type
_entity.pdbx_description
1 polymer ?
#
loop_
_entity_poly.entity_id
_entity_poly.type
_entity_poly.pdbx_seq_one_letter_code
_entity_poly.pdbx_strand_id
1 'polypeptide(L)' 'MNAPEVFDQRDDDGVVVLLNHSPTADQAEGARRAAAACPALAIHIEE' A
#
# COMPACT_ATOMS: atom_id res chain seq x y z
N MET A 1 8.19 -1.68 6.21
CA MET A 1 7.15 -1.21 5.28
C MET A 1 6.48 -2.44 4.67
N ASN A 2 5.16 -2.52 4.65
CA ASN A 2 4.44 -3.62 4.00
C ASN A 2 4.27 -3.29 2.51
N ALA A 3 4.57 -4.24 1.61
CA ALA A 3 4.46 -4.08 0.16
C ALA A 3 5.15 -2.82 -0.43
N PRO A 4 6.47 -2.65 -0.25
CA PRO A 4 7.22 -1.53 -0.84
C PRO A 4 7.16 -1.50 -2.37
N GLU A 5 6.79 -2.62 -3.00
CA GLU A 5 6.69 -2.74 -4.46
C GLU A 5 5.32 -2.28 -4.98
N VAL A 6 4.40 -1.97 -4.07
CA VAL A 6 3.01 -1.56 -4.35
C VAL A 6 2.75 -0.14 -3.84
N PHE A 7 3.33 0.20 -2.69
CA PHE A 7 3.19 1.51 -2.07
C PHE A 7 4.55 2.10 -1.74
N ASP A 8 4.64 3.41 -1.94
CA ASP A 8 5.70 4.22 -1.37
C ASP A 8 5.12 5.19 -0.34
N GLN A 9 5.95 5.72 0.54
CA GLN A 9 5.56 6.81 1.42
C GLN A 9 6.51 7.97 1.20
N ARG A 10 5.97 9.12 0.80
CA ARG A 10 6.78 10.31 0.62
C ARG A 10 7.28 10.83 1.97
N ASP A 11 8.59 11.03 2.09
CA ASP A 11 9.23 11.35 3.37
C ASP A 11 8.83 12.71 3.97
N ASP A 12 8.38 13.66 3.13
CA ASP A 12 8.13 15.05 3.52
C ASP A 12 6.82 15.25 4.29
N ASP A 13 5.76 14.56 3.89
CA ASP A 13 4.43 14.68 4.49
C ASP A 13 3.75 13.34 4.79
N GLY A 14 4.45 12.23 4.55
CA GLY A 14 3.97 10.89 4.86
C GLY A 14 2.83 10.43 3.95
N VAL A 15 2.55 11.12 2.84
CA VAL A 15 1.54 10.70 1.87
C VAL A 15 1.94 9.37 1.26
N VAL A 16 1.03 8.41 1.34
CA VAL A 16 1.18 7.11 0.66
C VAL A 16 0.91 7.28 -0.83
N VAL A 17 1.83 6.81 -1.66
CA VAL A 17 1.75 6.83 -3.11
C VAL A 17 1.54 5.40 -3.61
N LEU A 18 0.56 5.20 -4.48
CA LEU A 18 0.34 3.92 -5.16
C LEU A 18 1.32 3.78 -6.32
N LEU A 19 2.24 2.81 -6.22
CA LEU A 19 3.21 2.48 -7.27
C LEU A 19 2.67 1.46 -8.28
N ASN A 20 1.90 0.48 -7.79
CA ASN A 20 1.30 -0.56 -8.62
C ASN A 20 -0.18 -0.76 -8.27
N HIS A 21 -1.07 -0.42 -9.21
CA HIS A 21 -2.52 -0.54 -9.04
C HIS A 21 -3.06 -1.97 -9.28
N SER A 22 -2.24 -2.87 -9.81
CA SER A 22 -2.60 -4.26 -10.05
C SER A 22 -1.50 -5.18 -9.52
N PRO A 23 -1.38 -5.29 -8.19
CA PRO A 23 -0.40 -6.18 -7.57
C PRO A 23 -0.65 -7.63 -7.98
N THR A 24 0.43 -8.39 -8.10
CA THR A 24 0.33 -9.84 -8.36
C THR A 24 -0.29 -10.55 -7.16
N ALA A 25 -0.72 -11.80 -7.35
CA ALA A 25 -1.25 -12.63 -6.27
C ALA A 25 -0.29 -12.73 -5.07
N ASP A 26 1.02 -12.83 -5.34
CA ASP A 26 2.05 -12.90 -4.30
C ASP A 26 2.22 -11.58 -3.52
N GLN A 27 1.85 -10.45 -4.13
CA GLN A 27 1.89 -9.12 -3.51
C GLN A 27 0.59 -8.76 -2.77
N ALA A 28 -0.52 -9.42 -3.07
CA ALA A 28 -1.84 -9.11 -2.53
C ALA A 28 -1.88 -9.14 -0.99
N GLU A 29 -1.21 -10.10 -0.37
CA GLU A 29 -1.15 -10.20 1.09
C GLU A 29 -0.33 -9.06 1.71
N GLY A 30 0.76 -8.66 1.06
CA GLY A 30 1.52 -7.47 1.46
C GLY A 30 0.65 -6.21 1.38
N ALA A 31 -0.17 -6.08 0.32
CA ALA A 31 -1.05 -4.94 0.13
C ALA A 31 -2.14 -4.86 1.20
N ARG A 32 -2.77 -6.00 1.56
CA ARG A 32 -3.73 -6.08 2.67
C ARG A 32 -3.12 -5.67 4.00
N ARG A 33 -1.88 -6.11 4.29
CA ARG A 33 -1.16 -5.68 5.50
C ARG A 33 -0.82 -4.20 5.51
N ALA A 34 -0.50 -3.61 4.36
CA ALA A 34 -0.27 -2.17 4.25
C ALA A 34 -1.56 -1.39 4.55
N ALA A 35 -2.69 -1.81 3.98
CA ALA A 35 -4.00 -1.22 4.24
C ALA A 35 -4.38 -1.29 5.73
N ALA A 36 -4.24 -2.47 6.36
CA ALA A 36 -4.54 -2.66 7.78
C ALA A 36 -3.63 -1.85 8.71
N ALA A 37 -2.39 -1.56 8.29
CA ALA A 37 -1.45 -0.76 9.06
C ALA A 37 -1.59 0.76 8.84
N CYS A 38 -2.38 1.20 7.86
CA CYS A 38 -2.52 2.61 7.49
C CYS A 38 -3.38 3.38 8.50
N PRO A 39 -2.81 4.29 9.32
CA PRO A 39 -3.57 5.00 10.35
C PRO A 39 -4.64 5.94 9.77
N ALA A 40 -4.36 6.48 8.59
CA ALA A 40 -5.24 7.42 7.90
C ALA A 40 -6.32 6.71 7.07
N LEU A 41 -6.32 5.36 7.01
CA LEU A 41 -7.23 4.57 6.18
C LEU A 41 -7.20 4.99 4.69
N ALA A 42 -6.03 5.41 4.20
CA ALA A 42 -5.87 5.98 2.86
C ALA A 42 -5.76 4.91 1.74
N ILE A 43 -5.59 3.64 2.10
CA ILE A 43 -5.43 2.54 1.14
C ILE A 43 -6.76 1.81 1.00
N HIS A 44 -7.28 1.75 -0.23
CA HIS A 44 -8.45 0.97 -0.60
C HIS A 44 -8.04 -0.21 -1.49
N ILE A 45 -8.73 -1.35 -1.33
CA ILE A 45 -8.49 -2.57 -2.12
C ILE A 45 -9.83 -3.01 -2.70
N GLU A 46 -9.82 -3.28 -4.00
CA GLU A 46 -10.95 -3.83 -4.77
C GLU A 46 -10.55 -5.21 -5.33
N GLU A 47 -11.54 -6.11 -5.48
CA GLU A 47 -11.37 -7.47 -6.00
C GLU A 47 -12.04 -7.66 -7.37
#